data_AF-A0A1B1S223-F1
#
_entry.id   AF-A0A1B1S223-F1
#
_cell.length_a   1.000
_cell.length_b   1.000
_cell.length_c   1.000
_cell.angle_alpha   90.00
_cell.angle_beta   90.00
_cell.angle_gamma   90.00
#
_symmetry.space_group_name_H-M   'P 1'
#
loop_
_entity.id
_entity.type
_entity.pdbx_description
1 polymer ?
#
loop_
_entity_poly.entity_id
_entity_poly.type
_entity_poly.pdbx_seq_one_letter_code
_entity_poly.pdbx_strand_id
1 'polypeptide(L)'
;MDFQQMVIRSIEEDIRQNDQRLELATFGMGCFWGPEARFGSMSGVVRTCVGFTGGTTPTPTYRKMGDHTETVQISFDPRVISYEAILREFWQNHYPNRDNYKGRQYISLVHYHTEQQRKTIENIQKEMEMQLREPIETEIAPVSEFTLAEERHQKYYLKRYPKALEQLAELYPNNALLKDSTFAARLNGFVKGFGTKGSVREDIAQWSIGVAEKERLTDLFLKLKW
;
A
#
# COMPACT_ATOMS: atom_id res chain seq x y z
N MET A 1 6.49 2.97 -32.56
CA MET A 1 5.29 3.30 -31.77
C MET A 1 5.51 4.68 -31.18
N ASP A 2 4.55 5.57 -31.35
CA ASP A 2 4.63 6.95 -30.89
C ASP A 2 4.46 6.98 -29.36
N PHE A 3 5.55 7.27 -28.63
CA PHE A 3 5.57 7.23 -27.17
C PHE A 3 4.71 8.34 -26.52
N GLN A 4 4.20 9.29 -27.31
CA GLN A 4 3.48 10.47 -26.82
C GLN A 4 2.07 10.22 -26.27
N GLN A 5 1.57 8.98 -26.20
CA GLN A 5 0.18 8.70 -25.75
C GLN A 5 0.00 7.54 -24.75
N MET A 6 1.07 6.93 -24.23
CA MET A 6 0.90 5.85 -23.24
C MET A 6 0.58 6.41 -21.85
N VAL A 7 -0.59 6.04 -21.34
CA VAL A 7 -1.02 6.23 -19.94
C VAL A 7 -0.35 5.21 -19.03
N ILE A 8 -0.34 5.46 -17.71
CA ILE A 8 0.35 4.60 -16.73
C ILE A 8 -0.07 3.14 -16.83
N ARG A 9 -1.35 2.91 -17.11
CA ARG A 9 -1.91 1.56 -17.21
C ARG A 9 -1.22 0.74 -18.29
N SER A 10 -0.91 1.36 -19.43
CA SER A 10 -0.20 0.72 -20.52
C SER A 10 1.28 0.48 -20.20
N ILE A 11 1.91 1.41 -19.46
CA ILE A 11 3.30 1.26 -19.03
C ILE A 11 3.45 0.11 -18.03
N GLU A 12 2.53 0.01 -17.08
CA GLU A 12 2.56 -0.99 -16.04
C GLU A 12 1.87 -2.30 -16.44
N GLU A 13 1.39 -2.45 -17.69
CA GLU A 13 0.54 -3.57 -18.13
C GLU A 13 1.17 -4.94 -17.80
N ASP A 14 2.46 -5.11 -18.03
CA ASP A 14 3.19 -6.35 -17.72
C ASP A 14 3.27 -6.63 -16.20
N ILE A 15 3.34 -5.58 -15.38
CA ILE A 15 3.22 -5.71 -13.92
C ILE A 15 1.80 -6.22 -13.60
N ARG A 16 0.76 -5.74 -14.29
CA ARG A 16 -0.65 -6.14 -14.09
C ARG A 16 -0.96 -7.52 -14.66
N GLN A 17 -0.36 -7.94 -15.76
CA GLN A 17 -0.59 -9.28 -16.32
C GLN A 17 -0.07 -10.39 -15.39
N ASN A 18 0.84 -10.05 -14.49
CA ASN A 18 1.27 -10.91 -13.40
C ASN A 18 0.33 -10.89 -12.17
N ASP A 19 -0.82 -10.20 -12.23
CA ASP A 19 -1.77 -10.07 -11.10
C ASP A 19 -2.22 -11.42 -10.53
N GLN A 20 -2.35 -12.46 -11.36
CA GLN A 20 -2.71 -13.82 -10.90
C GLN A 20 -1.67 -14.45 -9.95
N ARG A 21 -0.46 -13.90 -9.89
CA ARG A 21 0.64 -14.35 -9.03
C ARG A 21 0.85 -13.44 -7.83
N LEU A 22 0.13 -12.33 -7.76
CA LEU A 22 0.23 -11.42 -6.63
C LEU A 22 -0.58 -11.97 -5.46
N GLU A 23 -0.07 -11.71 -4.27
CA GLU A 23 -0.78 -11.98 -3.03
C GLU A 23 -1.28 -10.69 -2.41
N LEU A 24 -2.30 -10.82 -1.56
CA LEU A 24 -2.87 -9.70 -0.81
C LEU A 24 -2.49 -9.80 0.66
N ALA A 25 -2.22 -8.64 1.26
CA ALA A 25 -2.16 -8.45 2.71
C ALA A 25 -3.13 -7.32 3.09
N THR A 26 -3.77 -7.41 4.27
CA THR A 26 -4.73 -6.39 4.72
C THR A 26 -4.53 -6.11 6.21
N PHE A 27 -4.22 -4.85 6.52
CA PHE A 27 -3.82 -4.44 7.86
C PHE A 27 -4.53 -3.16 8.32
N GLY A 28 -4.87 -3.09 9.60
CA GLY A 28 -5.22 -1.87 10.33
C GLY A 28 -4.10 -1.54 11.33
N MET A 29 -3.56 -0.33 11.25
CA MET A 29 -2.46 0.13 12.12
C MET A 29 -2.54 1.64 12.35
N GLY A 30 -3.73 2.11 12.72
CA GLY A 30 -4.04 3.53 12.84
C GLY A 30 -4.46 4.19 11.53
N CYS A 31 -4.25 5.50 11.39
CA CYS A 31 -4.65 6.26 10.21
C CYS A 31 -3.98 5.70 8.95
N PHE A 32 -4.78 5.24 7.99
CA PHE A 32 -4.31 4.45 6.84
C PHE A 32 -3.42 5.21 5.84
N TRP A 33 -3.28 6.53 5.94
CA TRP A 33 -2.47 7.33 5.01
C TRP A 33 -0.99 7.02 5.15
N GLY A 34 -0.51 6.93 6.40
CA GLY A 34 0.87 6.57 6.73
C GLY A 34 1.22 5.16 6.24
N PRO A 35 0.44 4.14 6.62
CA PRO A 35 0.57 2.76 6.15
C PRO A 35 0.55 2.63 4.62
N GLU A 36 -0.39 3.28 3.92
CA GLU A 36 -0.43 3.23 2.45
C GLU A 36 0.88 3.70 1.80
N ALA A 37 1.44 4.78 2.32
CA ALA A 37 2.72 5.32 1.84
C ALA A 37 3.91 4.44 2.23
N ARG A 38 3.89 3.87 3.44
CA ARG A 38 4.94 2.99 3.96
C ARG A 38 5.05 1.71 3.16
N PHE A 39 3.96 0.94 3.07
CA PHE A 39 3.98 -0.29 2.26
C PHE A 39 4.16 0.04 0.79
N GLY A 40 3.60 1.16 0.33
CA GLY A 40 3.76 1.61 -1.05
C GLY A 40 5.20 1.92 -1.46
N SER A 41 6.14 2.14 -0.53
CA SER A 41 7.56 2.36 -0.83
C SER A 41 8.41 1.09 -0.88
N MET A 42 7.88 -0.05 -0.44
CA MET A 42 8.64 -1.30 -0.34
C MET A 42 8.81 -1.96 -1.71
N SER A 43 10.03 -2.34 -2.07
CA SER A 43 10.32 -3.15 -3.25
C SER A 43 9.52 -4.47 -3.20
N GLY A 44 8.93 -4.86 -4.33
CA GLY A 44 8.03 -6.02 -4.42
C GLY A 44 6.57 -5.74 -4.06
N VAL A 45 6.25 -4.63 -3.38
CA VAL A 45 4.85 -4.16 -3.30
C VAL A 45 4.47 -3.53 -4.63
N VAL A 46 3.41 -4.03 -5.24
CA VAL A 46 2.91 -3.62 -6.55
C VAL A 46 1.88 -2.51 -6.39
N ARG A 47 0.90 -2.68 -5.49
CA ARG A 47 -0.16 -1.68 -5.27
C ARG A 47 -0.52 -1.57 -3.81
N THR A 48 -0.98 -0.39 -3.44
CA THR A 48 -1.64 -0.15 -2.16
C THR A 48 -2.95 0.57 -2.39
N CYS A 49 -3.96 0.29 -1.59
CA CYS A 49 -5.16 1.12 -1.50
C CYS A 49 -5.67 1.12 -0.06
N VAL A 50 -6.45 2.14 0.27
CA VAL A 50 -7.01 2.30 1.62
C VAL A 50 -8.51 2.09 1.64
N GLY A 51 -9.02 1.58 2.76
CA GLY A 51 -10.41 1.20 2.89
C GLY A 51 -10.83 0.91 4.32
N PHE A 52 -12.01 0.30 4.43
CA PHE A 52 -12.67 -0.05 5.68
C PHE A 52 -13.00 -1.54 5.66
N THR A 53 -12.64 -2.26 6.72
CA THR A 53 -12.99 -3.68 6.90
C THR A 53 -13.03 -4.03 8.39
N GLY A 54 -13.47 -5.25 8.70
CA GLY A 54 -13.55 -5.78 10.07
C GLY A 54 -14.86 -5.43 10.80
N GLY A 55 -15.72 -4.61 10.21
CA GLY A 55 -17.06 -4.31 10.72
C GLY A 55 -18.18 -5.08 10.02
N THR A 56 -19.40 -4.82 10.46
CA THR A 56 -20.66 -5.38 9.95
C THR A 56 -21.52 -4.34 9.24
N THR A 57 -21.20 -3.05 9.39
CA THR A 57 -21.93 -1.96 8.74
C THR A 57 -21.80 -2.07 7.21
N PRO A 58 -22.92 -2.10 6.44
CA PRO A 58 -22.85 -2.18 4.99
C PRO A 58 -22.37 -0.87 4.38
N THR A 59 -21.54 -0.95 3.33
CA THR A 59 -21.06 0.21 2.55
C THR A 59 -20.50 1.37 3.42
N PRO A 60 -19.51 1.12 4.29
CA PRO A 60 -18.93 2.13 5.16
C PRO A 60 -18.33 3.29 4.36
N THR A 61 -18.50 4.50 4.89
CA THR A 61 -17.82 5.73 4.41
C THR A 61 -17.03 6.33 5.55
N TYR A 62 -16.08 7.24 5.27
CA TYR A 62 -15.27 7.85 6.33
C TYR A 62 -16.12 8.49 7.45
N ARG A 63 -17.27 9.08 7.11
CA ARG A 63 -18.17 9.71 8.08
C ARG A 63 -19.15 8.73 8.75
N LYS A 64 -19.31 7.53 8.22
CA LYS A 64 -20.29 6.52 8.66
C LYS A 64 -19.69 5.11 8.53
N MET A 65 -18.54 4.89 9.15
CA MET A 65 -17.86 3.59 9.08
C MET A 65 -18.36 2.58 10.10
N GLY A 66 -19.14 3.01 11.10
CA GLY A 66 -19.66 2.14 12.14
C GLY A 66 -18.56 1.41 12.90
N ASP A 67 -18.59 0.09 12.84
CA ASP A 67 -17.68 -0.84 13.49
C ASP A 67 -16.53 -1.31 12.58
N HIS A 68 -16.26 -0.63 11.46
CA HIS A 68 -15.08 -0.92 10.66
C HIS A 68 -13.81 -0.27 11.22
N THR A 69 -12.66 -0.74 10.74
CA THR A 69 -11.32 -0.19 11.01
C THR A 69 -10.77 0.43 9.73
N GLU A 70 -10.02 1.53 9.84
CA GLU A 70 -9.22 2.05 8.72
C GLU A 70 -8.11 1.06 8.39
N THR A 71 -8.06 0.62 7.13
CA THR A 71 -7.12 -0.42 6.69
C THR A 71 -6.43 -0.07 5.39
N VAL A 72 -5.25 -0.64 5.21
CA VAL A 72 -4.52 -0.69 3.94
C VAL A 72 -4.60 -2.11 3.39
N GLN A 73 -4.93 -2.22 2.11
CA GLN A 73 -4.77 -3.45 1.34
C GLN A 73 -3.55 -3.32 0.43
N ILE A 74 -2.69 -4.32 0.45
CA ILE A 74 -1.40 -4.35 -0.20
C ILE A 74 -1.41 -5.51 -1.18
N SER A 75 -1.14 -5.26 -2.45
CA SER A 75 -0.87 -6.28 -3.46
C SER A 75 0.64 -6.36 -3.65
N PHE A 76 1.22 -7.55 -3.48
CA PHE A 76 2.67 -7.74 -3.55
C PHE A 76 3.04 -8.98 -4.35
N ASP A 77 4.26 -8.99 -4.89
CA ASP A 77 4.83 -10.14 -5.59
C ASP A 77 5.62 -11.01 -4.59
N PRO A 78 5.13 -12.22 -4.24
CA PRO A 78 5.78 -13.10 -3.28
C PRO A 78 7.16 -13.60 -3.75
N ARG A 79 7.52 -13.41 -5.03
CA ARG A 79 8.84 -13.75 -5.58
C ARG A 79 9.90 -12.68 -5.27
N VAL A 80 9.46 -11.48 -4.92
CA VAL A 80 10.33 -10.32 -4.64
C VAL A 80 10.33 -9.99 -3.15
N ILE A 81 9.16 -10.03 -2.49
CA ILE A 81 9.01 -9.76 -1.07
C ILE A 81 8.12 -10.80 -0.42
N SER A 82 8.52 -11.34 0.74
CA SER A 82 7.72 -12.32 1.47
C SER A 82 6.61 -11.63 2.27
N TYR A 83 5.52 -12.37 2.50
CA TYR A 83 4.47 -11.95 3.44
C TYR A 83 5.03 -11.70 4.85
N GLU A 84 6.02 -12.50 5.28
CA GLU A 84 6.72 -12.30 6.54
C GLU A 84 7.39 -10.92 6.63
N ALA A 85 8.11 -10.49 5.59
CA ALA A 85 8.76 -9.18 5.59
C ALA A 85 7.75 -8.04 5.69
N ILE A 86 6.63 -8.16 4.98
CA ILE A 86 5.51 -7.20 5.05
C ILE A 86 4.89 -7.18 6.46
N LEU A 87 4.71 -8.35 7.09
CA LEU A 87 4.14 -8.46 8.43
C LEU A 87 5.07 -7.93 9.52
N ARG A 88 6.39 -8.11 9.38
CA ARG A 88 7.38 -7.50 10.28
C ARG A 88 7.36 -5.99 10.16
N GLU A 89 7.29 -5.45 8.95
CA GLU A 89 7.13 -3.99 8.73
C GLU A 89 5.86 -3.46 9.42
N PHE A 90 4.75 -4.22 9.40
CA PHE A 90 3.53 -3.87 10.12
C PHE A 90 3.77 -3.70 11.63
N TRP A 91 4.24 -4.74 12.34
CA TRP A 91 4.40 -4.69 13.79
C TRP A 91 5.53 -3.78 14.28
N GLN A 92 6.56 -3.54 13.47
CA GLN A 92 7.66 -2.64 13.84
C GLN A 92 7.28 -1.16 13.78
N ASN A 93 6.15 -0.80 13.14
CA ASN A 93 5.82 0.58 12.79
C ASN A 93 4.50 1.09 13.38
N HIS A 94 3.93 0.39 14.35
CA HIS A 94 2.86 0.90 15.21
C HIS A 94 2.86 0.17 16.56
N TYR A 95 2.15 0.73 17.55
CA TYR A 95 1.92 0.02 18.81
C TYR A 95 0.75 -0.96 18.63
N PRO A 96 0.94 -2.27 18.84
CA PRO A 96 -0.08 -3.27 18.53
C PRO A 96 -1.15 -3.45 19.61
N ASN A 97 -0.92 -2.94 20.82
CA ASN A 97 -1.82 -3.14 21.94
C ASN A 97 -2.84 -2.01 22.04
N ARG A 98 -4.02 -2.32 22.58
CA ARG A 98 -5.12 -1.36 22.62
C ARG A 98 -4.79 -0.23 23.57
N ASP A 99 -4.66 0.96 22.99
CA ASP A 99 -4.87 2.21 23.72
C ASP A 99 -6.35 2.60 23.58
N ASN A 100 -6.90 3.33 24.54
CA ASN A 100 -8.23 3.94 24.43
C ASN A 100 -8.30 5.05 23.35
N TYR A 101 -7.22 5.23 22.59
CA TYR A 101 -7.10 6.21 21.52
C TYR A 101 -8.07 5.92 20.36
N LYS A 102 -9.13 6.73 20.28
CA LYS A 102 -10.06 6.83 19.13
C LYS A 102 -10.78 5.52 18.72
N GLY A 103 -10.74 4.49 19.56
CA GLY A 103 -11.61 3.30 19.46
C GLY A 103 -11.32 2.40 18.25
N ARG A 104 -12.35 1.65 17.81
CA ARG A 104 -12.23 0.59 16.79
C ARG A 104 -11.64 1.08 15.46
N GLN A 105 -11.86 2.34 15.08
CA GLN A 105 -11.36 2.92 13.84
C GLN A 105 -9.85 2.73 13.63
N TYR A 106 -9.06 2.69 14.71
CA TYR A 106 -7.60 2.72 14.65
C TYR A 106 -6.91 1.57 15.38
N ILE A 107 -7.61 0.46 15.60
CA ILE A 107 -7.00 -0.72 16.24
C ILE A 107 -5.93 -1.35 15.35
N SER A 108 -5.05 -2.10 15.99
CA SER A 108 -4.19 -3.08 15.31
C SER A 108 -5.04 -4.26 14.82
N LEU A 109 -5.04 -4.50 13.51
CA LEU A 109 -5.83 -5.55 12.87
C LEU A 109 -5.04 -6.20 11.73
N VAL A 110 -5.12 -7.52 11.62
CA VAL A 110 -4.56 -8.32 10.53
C VAL A 110 -5.64 -9.25 9.97
N HIS A 111 -5.96 -9.05 8.70
CA HIS A 111 -6.84 -9.94 7.94
C HIS A 111 -6.03 -10.86 7.04
N TYR A 112 -6.08 -12.17 7.33
CA TYR A 112 -5.38 -13.18 6.51
C TYR A 112 -6.24 -13.63 5.33
N HIS A 113 -5.61 -13.81 4.19
CA HIS A 113 -6.24 -14.24 2.93
C HIS A 113 -6.09 -15.75 2.70
N THR A 114 -5.17 -16.41 3.38
CA THR A 114 -4.92 -17.85 3.28
C THR A 114 -4.55 -18.45 4.64
N GLU A 115 -4.71 -19.76 4.78
CA GLU A 115 -4.28 -20.49 5.98
C GLU A 115 -2.74 -20.43 6.16
N GLN A 116 -1.99 -20.32 5.07
CA GLN A 116 -0.54 -20.13 5.14
C GLN A 116 -0.19 -18.78 5.75
N GLN A 117 -0.90 -17.71 5.40
CA GLN A 117 -0.74 -16.41 6.05
C GLN A 117 -1.10 -16.49 7.53
N ARG A 118 -2.19 -17.19 7.92
CA ARG A 118 -2.57 -17.40 9.32
C ARG A 118 -1.43 -18.00 10.14
N LYS A 119 -0.81 -19.08 9.64
CA LYS A 119 0.35 -19.72 10.30
C LYS A 119 1.56 -18.80 10.39
N THR A 120 1.86 -18.05 9.33
CA THR A 120 2.95 -17.06 9.35
C THR A 120 2.68 -15.98 10.40
N ILE A 121 1.43 -15.49 10.52
CA ILE A 121 1.04 -14.51 11.52
C ILE A 121 1.30 -15.04 12.93
N GLU A 122 0.82 -16.24 13.25
CA GLU A 122 0.99 -16.84 14.58
C GLU A 122 2.47 -17.04 14.94
N ASN A 123 3.32 -17.40 13.99
CA ASN A 123 4.76 -17.57 14.22
C ASN A 123 5.44 -16.23 14.50
N ILE A 124 5.20 -15.22 13.65
CA ILE A 124 5.81 -13.90 13.82
C ILE A 124 5.27 -13.18 15.05
N GLN A 125 3.99 -13.35 15.39
CA GLN A 125 3.40 -12.80 16.62
C GLN A 125 4.18 -13.26 17.85
N LYS A 126 4.43 -14.57 17.99
CA LYS A 126 5.21 -15.13 19.10
C LYS A 126 6.62 -14.55 19.17
N GLU A 127 7.28 -14.38 18.03
CA GLU A 127 8.61 -13.76 17.98
C GLU A 127 8.58 -12.31 18.44
N MET A 128 7.61 -11.53 17.96
CA MET A 128 7.46 -10.12 18.32
C MET A 128 7.09 -9.96 19.80
N GLU A 129 6.21 -10.80 20.34
CA GLU A 129 5.87 -10.82 21.78
C GLU A 129 7.11 -11.08 22.66
N MET A 130 7.97 -12.02 22.25
CA MET A 130 9.24 -12.27 22.94
C MET A 130 10.19 -11.06 22.90
N GLN A 131 10.22 -10.34 21.76
CA GLN A 131 11.03 -9.13 21.61
C GLN A 131 10.50 -7.95 22.43
N LEU A 132 9.18 -7.74 22.40
CA LEU A 132 8.50 -6.66 23.13
C LEU A 132 8.40 -6.95 24.64
N ARG A 133 8.49 -8.23 25.04
CA ARG A 133 8.25 -8.70 26.42
C ARG A 133 6.85 -8.35 26.93
N GLU A 134 5.89 -8.29 26.02
CA GLU A 134 4.48 -8.06 26.27
C GLU A 134 3.65 -8.84 25.24
N PRO A 135 2.41 -9.25 25.57
CA PRO A 135 1.51 -9.85 24.60
C PRO A 135 1.14 -8.84 23.51
N ILE A 136 0.79 -9.35 22.32
CA ILE A 136 0.30 -8.56 21.20
C ILE A 136 -1.22 -8.72 21.11
N GLU A 137 -1.95 -7.61 21.21
CA GLU A 137 -3.43 -7.58 21.15
C GLU A 137 -3.99 -7.30 19.75
N THR A 138 -3.17 -7.45 18.70
CA THR A 138 -3.61 -7.33 17.30
C THR A 138 -4.78 -8.27 17.02
N GLU A 139 -5.88 -7.73 16.47
CA GLU A 139 -7.03 -8.54 16.06
C GLU A 139 -6.69 -9.32 14.79
N ILE A 140 -6.63 -10.66 14.89
CA ILE A 140 -6.30 -11.54 13.76
C ILE A 140 -7.58 -12.28 13.33
N ALA A 141 -8.01 -12.07 12.09
CA ALA A 141 -9.23 -12.66 11.53
C ALA A 141 -9.04 -13.02 10.05
N PRO A 142 -9.86 -13.93 9.49
CA PRO A 142 -9.87 -14.13 8.03
C PRO A 142 -10.36 -12.84 7.35
N VAL A 143 -9.92 -12.61 6.11
CA VAL A 143 -10.39 -11.48 5.32
C VAL A 143 -11.92 -11.51 5.19
N SER A 144 -12.54 -10.37 5.50
CA SER A 144 -13.95 -10.10 5.26
C SER A 144 -14.11 -9.09 4.12
N GLU A 145 -15.32 -8.57 3.90
CA GLU A 145 -15.54 -7.55 2.87
C GLU A 145 -14.63 -6.33 3.10
N PHE A 146 -13.93 -5.91 2.04
CA PHE A 146 -13.10 -4.72 2.03
C PHE A 146 -13.80 -3.63 1.21
N THR A 147 -14.22 -2.56 1.87
CA THR A 147 -14.83 -1.41 1.18
C THR A 147 -13.78 -0.34 0.93
N LEU A 148 -13.56 -0.01 -0.35
CA LEU A 148 -12.60 1.02 -0.74
C LEU A 148 -13.00 2.40 -0.17
N ALA A 149 -12.05 3.08 0.46
CA ALA A 149 -12.29 4.45 0.94
C ALA A 149 -12.37 5.44 -0.22
N GLU A 150 -12.98 6.60 0.05
CA GLU A 150 -13.21 7.64 -0.94
C GLU A 150 -11.90 8.08 -1.62
N GLU A 151 -12.02 8.52 -2.87
CA GLU A 151 -10.88 8.91 -3.72
C GLU A 151 -9.86 9.76 -2.95
N ARG A 152 -10.32 10.78 -2.23
CA ARG A 152 -9.49 11.75 -1.51
C ARG A 152 -8.52 11.12 -0.50
N HIS A 153 -8.78 9.90 -0.05
CA HIS A 153 -7.92 9.17 0.88
C HIS A 153 -6.83 8.36 0.19
N GLN A 154 -6.99 8.01 -1.09
CA GLN A 154 -6.02 7.24 -1.86
C GLN A 154 -4.80 8.10 -2.20
N LYS A 155 -3.59 7.58 -2.02
CA LYS A 155 -2.32 8.25 -2.31
C LYS A 155 -2.26 9.66 -1.69
N TYR A 156 -2.72 9.76 -0.45
CA TYR A 156 -3.00 11.04 0.21
C TYR A 156 -1.82 12.01 0.19
N TYR A 157 -0.59 11.53 0.44
CA TYR A 157 0.58 12.39 0.49
C TYR A 157 1.00 12.88 -0.90
N LEU A 158 0.96 12.02 -1.93
CA LEU A 158 1.22 12.43 -3.31
C LEU A 158 0.29 13.57 -3.75
N LYS A 159 -0.98 13.50 -3.35
CA LYS A 159 -1.96 14.54 -3.71
C LYS A 159 -1.73 15.91 -3.10
N ARG A 160 -0.82 16.02 -2.13
CA ARG A 160 -0.41 17.31 -1.55
C ARG A 160 0.59 18.07 -2.42
N TYR A 161 0.98 17.51 -3.56
CA TYR A 161 1.97 18.05 -4.49
C TYR A 161 1.31 18.41 -5.85
N PRO A 162 0.54 19.51 -5.93
CA PRO A 162 -0.24 19.84 -7.12
C PRO A 162 0.63 20.04 -8.38
N LYS A 163 1.82 20.64 -8.24
CA LYS A 163 2.75 20.81 -9.37
C LYS A 163 3.24 19.47 -9.93
N ALA A 164 3.53 18.51 -9.06
CA ALA A 164 3.89 17.17 -9.50
C ALA A 164 2.70 16.48 -10.19
N LEU A 165 1.48 16.62 -9.64
CA LEU A 165 0.27 16.08 -10.26
C LEU A 165 -0.01 16.68 -11.64
N GLU A 166 0.19 17.99 -11.83
CA GLU A 166 0.08 18.64 -13.14
C GLU A 166 1.06 18.02 -14.14
N GLN A 167 2.32 17.79 -13.74
CA GLN A 167 3.33 17.13 -14.58
C GLN A 167 3.01 15.66 -14.86
N LEU A 168 2.21 15.01 -14.00
CA LEU A 168 1.78 13.62 -14.13
C LEU A 168 0.46 13.47 -14.90
N ALA A 169 -0.24 14.57 -15.23
CA ALA A 169 -1.60 14.54 -15.75
C ALA A 169 -1.74 13.75 -17.07
N GLU A 170 -0.75 13.82 -17.96
CA GLU A 170 -0.74 13.02 -19.20
C GLU A 170 -0.66 11.51 -18.92
N LEU A 171 0.09 11.14 -17.87
CA LEU A 171 0.29 9.75 -17.48
C LEU A 171 -0.91 9.21 -16.67
N TYR A 172 -1.60 10.10 -15.94
CA TYR A 172 -2.75 9.83 -15.10
C TYR A 172 -3.95 10.72 -15.49
N PRO A 173 -4.60 10.48 -16.64
CA PRO A 173 -5.74 11.29 -17.09
C PRO A 173 -6.97 11.18 -16.19
N ASN A 174 -7.01 10.20 -15.29
CA ASN A 174 -8.04 10.09 -14.27
C ASN A 174 -7.47 9.54 -12.96
N ASN A 175 -8.11 9.90 -11.85
CA ASN A 175 -7.70 9.53 -10.50
C ASN A 175 -7.79 8.03 -10.20
N ALA A 176 -8.61 7.27 -10.93
CA ALA A 176 -8.70 5.82 -10.72
C ALA A 176 -7.40 5.11 -11.10
N LEU A 177 -6.56 5.71 -11.95
CA LEU A 177 -5.25 5.19 -12.30
C LEU A 177 -4.19 5.43 -11.21
N LEU A 178 -4.33 6.46 -10.39
CA LEU A 178 -3.39 6.73 -9.29
C LEU A 178 -3.45 5.64 -8.21
N LYS A 179 -4.64 5.11 -7.91
CA LYS A 179 -4.79 4.06 -6.90
C LYS A 179 -4.25 2.70 -7.37
N ASP A 180 -4.32 2.40 -8.68
CA ASP A 180 -3.96 1.10 -9.28
C ASP A 180 -2.51 1.05 -9.80
N SER A 181 -1.66 2.01 -9.41
CA SER A 181 -0.32 2.17 -9.95
C SER A 181 0.80 1.89 -8.95
N THR A 182 1.81 1.17 -9.43
CA THR A 182 3.07 0.92 -8.71
C THR A 182 3.86 2.19 -8.56
N PHE A 183 3.98 2.96 -9.66
CA PHE A 183 4.67 4.23 -9.65
C PHE A 183 4.01 5.22 -8.69
N ALA A 184 2.68 5.36 -8.72
CA ALA A 184 1.97 6.20 -7.77
C ALA A 184 2.19 5.77 -6.31
N ALA A 185 2.21 4.46 -6.02
CA ALA A 185 2.53 3.94 -4.68
C ALA A 185 3.94 4.36 -4.23
N ARG A 186 4.94 4.24 -5.11
CA ARG A 186 6.31 4.73 -4.84
C ARG A 186 6.39 6.22 -4.63
N LEU A 187 5.73 7.01 -5.46
CA LEU A 187 5.73 8.47 -5.32
C LEU A 187 5.10 8.90 -4.00
N ASN A 188 3.98 8.27 -3.60
CA ASN A 188 3.31 8.53 -2.32
C ASN A 188 4.23 8.21 -1.12
N GLY A 189 4.95 7.09 -1.18
CA GLY A 189 5.96 6.73 -0.18
C GLY A 189 7.14 7.69 -0.14
N PHE A 190 7.68 8.05 -1.30
CA PHE A 190 8.80 8.99 -1.44
C PHE A 190 8.49 10.35 -0.81
N VAL A 191 7.36 10.97 -1.17
CA VAL A 191 7.02 12.29 -0.61
C VAL A 191 6.68 12.24 0.88
N LYS A 192 6.31 11.07 1.41
CA LYS A 192 6.13 10.88 2.85
C LYS A 192 7.45 10.68 3.61
N GLY A 193 8.54 10.42 2.89
CA GLY A 193 9.88 10.21 3.45
C GLY A 193 10.27 8.74 3.64
N PHE A 194 9.55 7.79 3.05
CA PHE A 194 9.84 6.34 3.17
C PHE A 194 10.76 5.81 2.06
N GLY A 195 11.55 6.68 1.45
CA GLY A 195 12.49 6.34 0.38
C GLY A 195 13.32 7.54 -0.05
N THR A 196 14.30 7.29 -0.91
CA THR A 196 15.16 8.34 -1.48
C THR A 196 14.98 8.39 -3.00
N LYS A 197 15.54 9.42 -3.65
CA LYS A 197 15.60 9.43 -5.12
C LYS A 197 16.36 8.21 -5.67
N GLY A 198 17.37 7.72 -4.94
CA GLY A 198 18.13 6.52 -5.30
C GLY A 198 17.25 5.28 -5.26
N SER A 199 16.55 5.04 -4.14
CA SER A 199 15.74 3.85 -3.96
C SER A 199 14.57 3.77 -4.96
N VAL A 200 13.92 4.90 -5.27
CA VAL A 200 12.84 4.92 -6.29
C VAL A 200 13.39 4.56 -7.68
N ARG A 201 14.59 5.04 -8.03
CA ARG A 201 15.22 4.71 -9.32
C ARG A 201 15.61 3.24 -9.41
N GLU A 202 16.18 2.70 -8.34
CA GLU A 202 16.52 1.29 -8.24
C GLU A 202 15.27 0.42 -8.41
N ASP A 203 14.15 0.81 -7.79
CA ASP A 203 12.89 0.11 -7.94
C ASP A 203 12.37 0.13 -9.38
N ILE A 204 12.34 1.30 -10.03
CA ILE A 204 11.94 1.41 -11.45
C ILE A 204 12.81 0.50 -12.33
N ALA A 205 14.11 0.42 -12.06
CA ALA A 205 15.03 -0.42 -12.82
C ALA A 205 14.70 -1.92 -12.71
N GLN A 206 14.13 -2.36 -11.58
CA GLN A 206 13.75 -3.76 -11.34
C GLN A 206 12.35 -4.13 -11.86
N TRP A 207 11.51 -3.15 -12.24
CA TRP A 207 10.17 -3.45 -12.71
C TRP A 207 10.16 -4.27 -13.99
N SER A 208 9.18 -5.15 -14.12
CA SER A 208 8.97 -5.95 -15.34
C SER A 208 8.24 -5.11 -16.39
N ILE A 209 8.89 -4.04 -16.85
CA ILE A 209 8.45 -3.16 -17.94
C ILE A 209 9.62 -2.96 -18.92
N GLY A 210 9.34 -2.45 -20.12
CA GLY A 210 10.37 -2.22 -21.13
C GLY A 210 11.40 -1.16 -20.73
N VAL A 211 12.59 -1.23 -21.34
CA VAL A 211 13.73 -0.35 -21.02
C VAL A 211 13.38 1.12 -21.26
N ALA A 212 12.71 1.43 -22.37
CA ALA A 212 12.28 2.79 -22.70
C ALA A 212 11.28 3.34 -21.67
N GLU A 213 10.38 2.50 -21.16
CA GLU A 213 9.44 2.86 -20.11
C GLU A 213 10.15 3.15 -18.78
N LYS A 214 11.15 2.34 -18.40
CA LYS A 214 11.98 2.58 -17.21
C LYS A 214 12.71 3.92 -17.27
N GLU A 215 13.32 4.21 -18.42
CA GLU A 215 14.01 5.49 -18.67
C GLU A 215 13.01 6.65 -18.58
N ARG A 216 11.86 6.54 -19.25
CA ARG A 216 10.80 7.56 -19.21
C ARG A 216 10.31 7.85 -17.80
N LEU A 217 9.99 6.82 -17.01
CA LEU A 217 9.51 7.00 -15.63
C LEU A 217 10.59 7.58 -14.72
N THR A 218 11.84 7.14 -14.90
CA THR A 218 12.99 7.67 -14.15
C THR A 218 13.21 9.15 -14.45
N ASP A 219 13.23 9.52 -15.73
CA ASP A 219 13.42 10.91 -16.17
C ASP A 219 12.28 11.81 -15.70
N LEU A 220 11.04 11.32 -15.80
CA LEU A 220 9.87 12.02 -15.30
C LEU A 220 10.00 12.26 -13.80
N PHE A 221 10.25 11.20 -13.02
CA PHE A 221 10.41 11.27 -11.56
C PHE A 221 11.45 12.31 -11.14
N LEU A 222 12.61 12.34 -11.81
CA LEU A 222 13.69 13.27 -11.51
C LEU A 222 13.36 14.74 -11.83
N LYS A 223 12.44 14.98 -12.79
CA LYS A 223 11.97 16.31 -13.21
C LYS A 223 10.72 16.79 -12.44
N LEU A 224 10.09 15.94 -11.63
CA LEU A 224 8.93 16.32 -10.83
C LEU A 224 9.28 17.41 -9.82
N LYS A 225 8.37 18.39 -9.69
CA LYS A 225 8.45 19.48 -8.73
C LYS A 225 7.64 19.13 -7.49
N TRP A 226 8.35 18.64 -6.48
CA TRP A 226 7.86 18.42 -5.11
C TRP A 226 7.79 19.76 -4.35
#